data_AF-A0A2A2RY01-F1
#
_entry.id   AF-A0A2A2RY01-F1
#
_cell.length_a   1.000
_cell.length_b   1.000
_cell.length_c   1.000
_cell.angle_alpha   90.00
_cell.angle_beta   90.00
_cell.angle_gamma   90.00
#
_symmetry.space_group_name_H-M   'P 1'
#
loop_
_entity.id
_entity.type
_entity.pdbx_description
1 polymer ?
#
loop_
_entity_poly.entity_id
_entity_poly.type
_entity_poly.pdbx_seq_one_letter_code
_entity_poly.pdbx_strand_id
1 'polypeptide(L)'
;MAAPTQPLGSFARNITSQNGEDGILDEIFKRIGTDNRWCLEVGAWDGEHLSNTCSCWRDRDWSAVLIECSEKSYAGLKARTVTYPKVHPIH
;
A
#
# COMPACT_ATOMS: atom_id res chain seq x y z
N MET A 1 33.23 9.22 6.46
CA MET A 1 31.97 9.30 7.22
C MET A 1 30.82 9.20 6.23
N ALA A 2 29.83 8.35 6.45
CA ALA A 2 28.65 8.30 5.58
C ALA A 2 27.90 9.64 5.68
N ALA A 3 27.37 10.15 4.57
CA ALA A 3 26.55 11.34 4.57
C ALA A 3 25.32 11.15 5.48
N PRO A 4 24.82 12.20 6.16
CA PRO A 4 23.62 12.08 6.98
C PRO A 4 22.45 11.63 6.11
N THR A 5 21.76 10.57 6.52
CA THR A 5 20.56 10.08 5.82
C THR A 5 19.48 11.15 5.90
N GLN A 6 18.94 11.56 4.75
CA GLN A 6 17.84 12.52 4.69
C GLN A 6 16.62 12.02 5.49
N PRO A 7 15.83 12.89 6.14
CA PRO A 7 14.60 12.49 6.83
C PRO A 7 13.61 11.81 5.86
N LEU A 8 12.83 10.81 6.31
CA LEU A 8 11.90 10.10 5.43
C LEU A 8 10.88 11.03 4.75
N GLY A 9 10.43 12.08 5.44
CA GLY A 9 9.49 13.05 4.88
C GLY A 9 10.00 13.80 3.65
N SER A 10 11.31 13.86 3.40
CA SER A 10 11.85 14.46 2.17
C SER A 10 11.60 13.60 0.93
N PHE A 11 11.16 12.36 1.10
CA PHE A 11 10.84 11.43 0.02
C PHE A 11 9.34 11.33 -0.25
N ALA A 12 8.50 12.11 0.44
CA ALA A 12 7.05 12.10 0.30
C ALA A 12 6.61 12.27 -1.16
N ARG A 13 5.73 11.37 -1.62
CA ARG A 13 5.09 11.41 -2.95
C ARG A 13 3.73 10.73 -2.88
N ASN A 14 2.76 11.24 -3.64
CA ASN A 14 1.41 10.68 -3.76
C ASN A 14 1.21 10.09 -5.15
N ILE A 15 1.08 8.77 -5.25
CA ILE A 15 0.67 8.06 -6.46
C ILE A 15 -0.75 7.53 -6.24
N THR A 16 -0.92 6.73 -5.19
CA THR A 16 -2.22 6.23 -4.74
C THR A 16 -2.57 6.76 -3.35
N SER A 17 -1.57 7.16 -2.56
CA SER A 17 -1.75 7.62 -1.18
C SER A 17 -2.10 9.11 -1.07
N GLN A 18 -2.38 9.58 0.16
CA GLN A 18 -2.85 10.95 0.41
C GLN A 18 -1.76 11.92 0.92
N ASN A 19 -0.82 11.46 1.76
CA ASN A 19 0.08 12.32 2.55
C ASN A 19 1.57 11.97 2.38
N GLY A 20 1.94 11.36 1.26
CA GLY A 20 3.33 11.11 0.86
C GLY A 20 3.80 9.68 1.07
N GLU A 21 2.91 8.80 1.53
CA GLU A 21 3.22 7.43 1.95
C GLU A 21 3.87 6.60 0.85
N ASP A 22 3.48 6.76 -0.42
CA ASP A 22 4.13 6.01 -1.52
C ASP A 22 5.65 6.24 -1.52
N GLY A 23 6.09 7.49 -1.50
CA GLY A 23 7.51 7.80 -1.53
C GLY A 23 8.24 7.50 -0.20
N ILE A 24 7.54 7.62 0.92
CA ILE A 24 8.10 7.26 2.24
C ILE A 24 8.31 5.75 2.34
N LEU A 25 7.34 4.93 1.93
CA LEU A 25 7.45 3.47 1.94
C LEU A 25 8.56 2.98 1.00
N ASP A 26 8.69 3.60 -0.18
CA ASP A 26 9.78 3.31 -1.13
C ASP A 26 11.15 3.48 -0.48
N GLU A 27 11.33 4.61 0.20
CA GLU A 27 12.60 4.92 0.85
C GLU A 27 12.83 4.04 2.09
N ILE A 28 11.78 3.69 2.85
CA ILE A 28 11.88 2.73 3.96
C ILE A 28 12.43 1.39 3.43
N PHE A 29 11.77 0.78 2.45
CA PHE A 29 12.18 -0.53 1.92
C PHE A 29 13.52 -0.49 1.19
N LYS A 30 13.91 0.66 0.61
CA LYS A 30 15.25 0.86 0.07
C LYS A 30 16.34 0.88 1.16
N ARG A 31 16.04 1.43 2.34
CA ARG A 31 17.00 1.52 3.46
C ARG A 31 17.15 0.21 4.21
N ILE A 32 16.03 -0.44 4.53
CA ILE A 32 16.03 -1.60 5.43
C ILE A 32 15.85 -2.93 4.69
N GLY A 33 15.52 -2.90 3.40
CA GLY A 33 15.14 -4.10 2.65
C GLY A 33 13.73 -4.57 2.98
N THR A 34 13.42 -5.81 2.61
CA THR A 34 12.14 -6.49 2.88
C THR A 34 12.40 -7.93 3.28
N ASP A 35 11.91 -8.36 4.44
CA ASP A 35 11.97 -9.78 4.83
C ASP A 35 10.89 -10.61 4.12
N ASN A 36 9.73 -9.98 3.84
CA ASN A 36 8.64 -10.56 3.06
C ASN A 36 7.91 -9.47 2.25
N ARG A 37 6.93 -9.89 1.44
CA ARG A 37 6.11 -9.02 0.58
C ARG A 37 4.63 -9.15 0.92
N TRP A 38 4.30 -8.90 2.18
CA TRP A 38 2.92 -8.87 2.67
C TRP A 38 2.59 -7.47 3.20
N CYS A 39 1.41 -6.96 2.82
CA CYS A 39 0.85 -5.75 3.41
C CYS A 39 -0.56 -5.99 3.95
N LEU A 40 -0.93 -5.18 4.93
CA LEU A 40 -2.26 -5.14 5.52
C LEU A 40 -2.73 -3.69 5.50
N GLU A 41 -3.96 -3.47 5.04
CA GLU A 41 -4.60 -2.15 5.09
C GLU A 41 -6.00 -2.28 5.69
N VAL A 42 -6.28 -1.47 6.70
CA VAL A 42 -7.57 -1.44 7.41
C VAL A 42 -8.26 -0.12 7.10
N GLY A 43 -9.52 -0.19 6.68
CA GLY A 43 -10.19 0.94 6.03
C GLY A 43 -9.71 1.07 4.59
N ALA A 44 -9.62 -0.05 3.87
CA ALA A 44 -9.08 -0.11 2.52
C ALA A 44 -9.98 0.58 1.48
N TRP A 45 -11.22 0.92 1.83
CA TRP A 45 -12.19 1.56 0.95
C TRP A 45 -12.40 0.80 -0.37
N ASP A 46 -11.98 1.36 -1.51
CA ASP A 46 -12.03 0.70 -2.81
C ASP A 46 -10.71 0.00 -3.20
N GLY A 47 -9.72 0.04 -2.31
CA GLY A 47 -8.40 -0.55 -2.42
C GLY A 47 -7.35 0.32 -3.09
N GLU A 48 -7.73 1.38 -3.81
CA GLU A 48 -6.80 2.13 -4.67
C GLU A 48 -6.75 3.62 -4.33
N HIS A 49 -7.91 4.25 -4.15
CA HIS A 49 -7.96 5.67 -3.88
C HIS A 49 -7.56 5.96 -2.43
N LEU A 50 -6.56 6.82 -2.25
CA LEU A 50 -5.95 7.15 -0.96
C LEU A 50 -5.35 5.94 -0.24
N SER A 51 -5.07 4.86 -0.97
CA SER A 51 -4.47 3.66 -0.40
C SER A 51 -2.97 3.84 -0.22
N ASN A 52 -2.53 3.53 1.00
CA ASN A 52 -1.11 3.52 1.34
C ASN A 52 -0.40 2.27 0.81
N THR A 53 -1.12 1.20 0.50
CA THR A 53 -0.53 -0.09 0.10
C THR A 53 -0.79 -0.49 -1.35
N CYS A 54 -1.60 0.28 -2.11
CA CYS A 54 -1.94 -0.05 -3.49
C CYS A 54 -0.71 -0.28 -4.38
N SER A 55 0.28 0.61 -4.32
CA SER A 55 1.53 0.43 -5.07
C SER A 55 2.32 -0.83 -4.67
N CYS A 56 2.14 -1.35 -3.45
CA CYS A 56 2.78 -2.60 -3.02
C CYS A 56 2.16 -3.82 -3.71
N TRP A 57 0.84 -3.99 -3.65
CA TRP A 57 0.19 -5.19 -4.18
C TRP A 57 -0.12 -5.11 -5.68
N ARG A 58 -0.35 -3.91 -6.22
CA ARG A 58 -0.62 -3.70 -7.65
C ARG A 58 0.65 -3.74 -8.49
N ASP A 59 1.68 -3.02 -8.05
CA ASP A 59 2.84 -2.71 -8.89
C ASP A 59 4.10 -3.49 -8.48
N ARG A 60 4.14 -4.07 -7.26
CA ARG A 60 5.34 -4.75 -6.70
C ARG A 60 5.14 -6.22 -6.35
N ASP A 61 4.00 -6.78 -6.74
CA ASP A 61 3.66 -8.19 -6.57
C ASP A 61 3.63 -8.64 -5.09
N TRP A 62 3.26 -7.73 -4.18
CA TRP A 62 3.01 -8.08 -2.77
C TRP A 62 1.66 -8.78 -2.61
N SER A 63 1.59 -9.68 -1.63
CA SER A 63 0.31 -10.17 -1.15
C SER A 63 -0.31 -9.15 -0.20
N ALA A 64 -1.63 -9.00 -0.25
CA ALA A 64 -2.32 -7.99 0.55
C ALA A 64 -3.53 -8.57 1.27
N VAL A 65 -3.73 -8.14 2.51
CA VAL A 65 -5.01 -8.27 3.21
C VAL A 65 -5.63 -6.88 3.27
N LEU A 66 -6.81 -6.70 2.68
CA LEU A 66 -7.48 -5.41 2.58
C LEU A 66 -8.82 -5.50 3.31
N ILE A 67 -8.96 -4.79 4.43
CA ILE A 67 -10.14 -4.87 5.31
C ILE A 67 -10.98 -3.62 5.12
N GLU A 68 -12.27 -3.79 4.81
CA GLU A 68 -13.21 -2.68 4.63
C GLU A 68 -14.61 -3.03 5.18
N CYS A 69 -15.10 -2.24 6.14
CA CYS A 69 -16.33 -2.53 6.87
C CYS A 69 -17.62 -2.04 6.20
N SER A 70 -17.53 -1.08 5.26
CA SER A 70 -18.69 -0.62 4.50
C SER A 70 -18.99 -1.61 3.38
N GLU A 71 -20.15 -2.26 3.44
CA GLU A 71 -20.59 -3.21 2.41
C GLU A 71 -20.51 -2.63 0.99
N LYS A 72 -20.90 -1.36 0.83
CA LYS A 72 -20.82 -0.64 -0.46
C LYS A 72 -19.37 -0.50 -0.94
N SER A 73 -18.47 -0.10 -0.06
CA SER A 73 -17.06 0.10 -0.40
C SER A 73 -16.39 -1.25 -0.67
N TYR A 74 -16.67 -2.24 0.17
CA TYR A 74 -16.20 -3.61 0.04
C TYR A 74 -16.61 -4.27 -1.29
N ALA A 75 -17.84 -4.03 -1.76
CA ALA A 75 -18.26 -4.51 -3.08
C ALA A 75 -17.37 -3.93 -4.20
N GLY A 76 -17.01 -2.65 -4.10
CA GLY A 76 -16.07 -1.99 -5.01
C GLY A 76 -14.66 -2.59 -4.90
N LEU A 77 -14.15 -2.75 -3.68
CA LEU A 77 -12.86 -3.37 -3.39
C LEU A 77 -12.77 -4.78 -4.00
N LYS A 78 -13.78 -5.62 -3.77
CA LYS A 78 -13.83 -6.99 -4.29
C LYS A 78 -13.85 -7.02 -5.82
N ALA A 79 -14.60 -6.13 -6.45
CA ALA A 79 -14.65 -6.03 -7.91
C ALA A 79 -13.29 -5.59 -8.49
N ARG A 80 -12.63 -4.61 -7.85
CA ARG A 80 -11.33 -4.09 -8.30
C ARG A 80 -10.19 -5.10 -8.13
N THR A 81 -10.25 -5.90 -7.07
CA THR A 81 -9.17 -6.83 -6.71
C THR A 81 -9.32 -8.24 -7.30
N VAL A 82 -10.41 -8.50 -8.05
CA VAL A 82 -10.73 -9.84 -8.57
C VAL A 82 -9.64 -10.45 -9.47
N THR A 83 -8.87 -9.62 -10.18
CA THR A 83 -7.77 -10.07 -11.05
C THR A 83 -6.44 -10.23 -10.33
N TYR A 84 -6.37 -9.92 -9.03
CA TYR A 84 -5.14 -9.96 -8.23
C TYR A 84 -5.20 -11.15 -7.27
N PRO A 85 -4.68 -12.33 -7.65
CA PRO A 85 -4.86 -13.57 -6.89
C PRO A 85 -4.19 -13.59 -5.51
N LYS A 86 -3.27 -12.66 -5.25
CA LYS A 86 -2.57 -12.49 -3.96
C LYS A 86 -3.23 -11.44 -3.06
N VAL A 87 -4.35 -10.86 -3.48
CA VAL A 87 -5.08 -9.84 -2.72
C VAL A 87 -6.30 -10.49 -2.10
N HIS A 88 -6.42 -10.33 -0.79
CA HIS A 88 -7.43 -10.95 0.06
C HIS A 88 -8.33 -9.86 0.65
N PRO A 89 -9.43 -9.48 -0.03
CA PRO A 89 -10.38 -8.52 0.49
C PRO A 89 -11.28 -9.14 1.56
N ILE A 90 -11.34 -8.53 2.74
CA ILE A 90 -12.13 -8.96 3.91
C ILE A 90 -13.12 -7.86 4.29
N HIS A 91 -14.35 -8.24 4.63
CA HIS A 91 -15.41 -7.36 5.13
C HIS A 91 -15.51 -7.45 6.64
#